data_AF-A0A848EQP3-F1
#
_entry.id   AF-A0A848EQP3-F1
#
_cell.length_a   1.000
_cell.length_b   1.000
_cell.length_c   1.000
_cell.angle_alpha   90.00
_cell.angle_beta   90.00
_cell.angle_gamma   90.00
#
_symmetry.space_group_name_H-M   'P 1'
#
loop_
_entity.id
_entity.type
_entity.pdbx_description
1 polymer ?
#
loop_
_entity_poly.entity_id
_entity_poly.type
_entity_poly.pdbx_seq_one_letter_code
_entity_poly.pdbx_strand_id
1 'polypeptide(L)'
;MRVSVNGENRELHVYDRSTGVDYAKQILCSQEQLVTDMYGEFVLTEEEYNHWTELLAIQQESEDLLFKLKDVLVKQELDDYMYEETKYMTTTIETIHMENICIKELKEALEKGDEKWLTENHFVKTLKNVTK
;
A
#
# COMPACT_ATOMS: atom_id res chain seq x y z
N MET A 1 -7.75 12.05 6.50
CA MET A 1 -8.38 13.06 5.61
C MET A 1 -9.89 13.11 5.80
N ARG A 2 -10.53 14.29 5.70
CA ARG A 2 -11.98 14.44 5.85
C ARG A 2 -12.73 14.20 4.52
N VAL A 3 -13.87 13.53 4.61
CA VAL A 3 -14.82 13.26 3.51
C VAL A 3 -16.27 13.51 3.96
N SER A 4 -17.14 13.83 3.02
CA SER A 4 -18.59 13.99 3.25
C SER A 4 -19.31 12.72 2.81
N VAL A 5 -19.96 12.03 3.76
CA VAL A 5 -20.71 10.79 3.51
C VAL A 5 -22.17 11.05 3.80
N ASN A 6 -23.00 11.12 2.75
CA ASN A 6 -24.42 11.46 2.87
C ASN A 6 -24.69 12.75 3.69
N GLY A 7 -23.78 13.73 3.64
CA GLY A 7 -23.89 14.99 4.39
C GLY A 7 -23.29 14.97 5.80
N GLU A 8 -22.73 13.85 6.25
CA GLU A 8 -22.00 13.73 7.51
C GLU A 8 -20.48 13.74 7.27
N ASN A 9 -19.74 14.39 8.17
CA ASN A 9 -18.28 14.40 8.10
C ASN A 9 -17.71 13.10 8.65
N ARG A 10 -16.88 12.44 7.85
CA ARG A 10 -16.11 11.26 8.25
C ARG A 10 -14.64 11.41 7.87
N GLU A 11 -13.83 10.45 8.31
CA GLU A 11 -12.40 10.46 8.06
C GLU A 11 -11.91 9.13 7.48
N LEU A 12 -10.98 9.22 6.53
CA LEU A 12 -10.25 8.11 5.94
C LEU A 12 -8.75 8.32 6.17
N HIS A 13 -7.98 7.27 6.45
CA HIS A 13 -6.56 7.42 6.79
C HIS A 13 -5.71 6.27 6.30
N VAL A 14 -4.48 6.59 5.91
CA VAL A 14 -3.35 5.67 5.74
C VAL A 14 -2.11 6.41 6.19
N TYR A 15 -1.34 5.83 7.10
CA TYR A 15 -0.18 6.45 7.71
C TYR A 15 1.10 5.78 7.25
N ASP A 16 2.03 6.59 6.74
CA ASP A 16 3.43 6.20 6.61
C ASP A 16 3.98 5.92 8.01
N ARG A 17 4.40 4.69 8.28
CA ARG A 17 4.87 4.29 9.61
C ARG A 17 6.22 4.87 9.99
N SER A 18 7.03 5.28 9.01
CA SER A 18 8.32 5.90 9.23
C SER A 18 8.21 7.38 9.60
N THR A 19 7.27 8.10 8.99
CA THR A 19 7.14 9.57 9.16
C THR A 19 5.90 10.00 9.94
N GLY A 20 4.90 9.14 10.07
CA GLY A 20 3.60 9.43 10.69
C GLY A 20 2.67 10.28 9.82
N VAL A 21 3.05 10.56 8.57
CA VAL A 21 2.26 11.39 7.64
C VAL A 21 1.06 10.59 7.13
N ASP A 22 -0.15 11.16 7.25
CA ASP A 22 -1.35 10.65 6.60
C ASP A 22 -1.29 10.96 5.10
N TYR A 23 -1.41 9.93 4.27
CA TYR A 23 -1.39 10.06 2.81
C TYR A 23 -2.60 9.44 2.10
N ALA A 24 -3.70 9.18 2.83
CA ALA A 24 -4.95 8.69 2.22
C ALA A 24 -5.46 9.59 1.09
N LYS A 25 -5.23 10.91 1.19
CA LYS A 25 -5.67 11.86 0.17
C LYS A 25 -4.99 11.62 -1.17
N GLN A 26 -3.69 11.32 -1.20
CA GLN A 26 -2.97 11.03 -2.44
C GLN A 26 -3.54 9.78 -3.12
N ILE A 27 -3.87 8.74 -2.35
CA ILE A 27 -4.46 7.49 -2.86
C ILE A 27 -5.85 7.75 -3.46
N LEU A 28 -6.70 8.49 -2.76
CA LEU A 28 -8.03 8.80 -3.28
C LEU A 28 -7.94 9.68 -4.54
N CYS A 29 -7.03 10.65 -4.57
CA CYS A 29 -6.82 11.53 -5.73
C CYS A 29 -6.27 10.80 -6.96
N SER A 30 -5.58 9.66 -6.82
CA SER A 30 -5.12 8.88 -7.96
C SER A 30 -6.24 8.09 -8.63
N GLN A 31 -7.45 8.06 -8.05
CA GLN A 31 -8.63 7.49 -8.68
C GLN A 31 -9.42 8.57 -9.43
N GLU A 32 -9.60 8.39 -10.75
CA GLU A 32 -10.11 9.44 -11.66
C GLU A 32 -11.59 9.87 -11.44
N GLN A 33 -12.38 9.16 -10.62
CA GLN A 33 -13.85 9.29 -10.61
C GLN A 33 -14.48 9.90 -9.35
N LEU A 34 -13.69 10.43 -8.40
CA LEU A 34 -14.28 10.95 -7.15
C LEU A 34 -14.94 12.32 -7.33
N VAL A 35 -16.19 12.44 -6.85
CA VAL A 35 -16.94 13.71 -6.82
C VAL A 35 -16.46 14.56 -5.66
N THR A 36 -16.34 15.87 -5.88
CA THR A 36 -16.05 16.85 -4.84
C THR A 36 -17.17 17.87 -4.70
N ASP A 37 -17.38 18.37 -3.49
CA ASP A 37 -18.33 19.46 -3.25
C ASP A 37 -17.73 20.84 -3.59
N MET A 38 -18.49 21.90 -3.31
CA MET A 38 -18.05 23.28 -3.59
C MET A 38 -16.85 23.76 -2.76
N TYR A 39 -16.46 23.02 -1.71
CA TYR A 39 -15.30 23.29 -0.87
C TYR A 39 -14.12 22.37 -1.21
N GLY A 40 -14.28 21.47 -2.20
CA GLY A 40 -13.27 20.49 -2.59
C GLY A 40 -13.18 19.29 -1.65
N GLU A 41 -14.18 19.06 -0.79
CA GLU A 41 -14.30 17.85 0.02
C GLU A 41 -14.84 16.71 -0.86
N PHE A 42 -14.28 15.50 -0.72
CA PHE A 42 -14.80 14.34 -1.44
C PHE A 42 -16.17 13.96 -0.90
N VAL A 43 -17.11 13.75 -1.82
CA VAL A 43 -18.48 13.32 -1.52
C VAL A 43 -18.59 11.85 -1.87
N LEU A 44 -18.94 11.04 -0.88
CA LEU A 44 -19.08 9.60 -1.00
C LEU A 44 -20.48 9.15 -0.55
N THR A 45 -20.98 8.11 -1.16
CA THR A 45 -22.06 7.28 -0.61
C THR A 45 -21.52 6.41 0.53
N GLU A 46 -22.41 5.79 1.32
CA GLU A 46 -22.00 4.80 2.34
C GLU A 46 -21.26 3.61 1.72
N GLU A 47 -21.69 3.16 0.54
CA GLU A 47 -21.06 2.05 -0.18
C GLU A 47 -19.63 2.41 -0.59
N GLU A 48 -19.44 3.58 -1.20
CA GLU A 48 -18.10 4.07 -1.57
C GLU A 48 -17.22 4.30 -0.35
N TYR A 49 -17.76 4.87 0.73
CA TYR A 49 -17.01 5.07 1.97
C TYR A 49 -16.53 3.74 2.57
N ASN A 50 -17.40 2.73 2.64
CA ASN A 50 -17.03 1.41 3.15
C ASN A 50 -15.99 0.74 2.25
N HIS A 51 -16.18 0.81 0.93
CA HIS A 51 -15.23 0.29 -0.03
C HIS A 51 -13.84 0.92 0.12
N TRP A 52 -13.76 2.25 0.24
CA TRP A 52 -12.50 2.94 0.50
C TRP A 52 -11.91 2.59 1.85
N THR A 53 -12.74 2.44 2.89
CA THR A 53 -12.25 2.02 4.22
C THR A 53 -11.56 0.67 4.15
N GLU A 54 -12.13 -0.30 3.42
CA GLU A 54 -11.53 -1.62 3.20
C GLU A 54 -10.23 -1.54 2.40
N LEU A 55 -10.21 -0.78 1.29
CA LEU A 55 -9.01 -0.62 0.47
C LEU A 55 -7.87 0.06 1.21
N LEU A 56 -8.16 1.13 1.96
CA LEU A 56 -7.15 1.83 2.74
C LEU A 56 -6.63 0.97 3.91
N ALA A 57 -7.46 0.07 4.46
CA ALA A 57 -6.99 -0.90 5.44
C ALA A 57 -5.99 -1.90 4.83
N ILE A 58 -6.18 -2.31 3.58
CA ILE A 58 -5.22 -3.15 2.84
C ILE A 58 -3.91 -2.39 2.60
N GLN A 59 -3.98 -1.13 2.18
CA GLN A 59 -2.79 -0.30 2.02
C GLN A 59 -2.05 -0.09 3.35
N GLN A 60 -2.79 0.15 4.44
CA GLN A 60 -2.20 0.28 5.76
C GLN A 60 -1.53 -1.02 6.21
N GLU A 61 -2.11 -2.19 5.89
CA GLU A 61 -1.47 -3.48 6.16
C GLU A 61 -0.13 -3.61 5.42
N SER A 62 -0.09 -3.25 4.14
CA SER A 62 1.15 -3.22 3.34
C SER A 62 2.23 -2.37 4.02
N GLU A 63 1.89 -1.16 4.46
CA GLU A 63 2.81 -0.29 5.20
C GLU A 63 3.28 -0.89 6.52
N ASP A 64 2.37 -1.50 7.28
CA ASP A 64 2.69 -2.13 8.56
C ASP A 64 3.65 -3.31 8.38
N LEU A 65 3.50 -4.07 7.30
CA LEU A 65 4.39 -5.17 6.96
C LEU A 65 5.76 -4.66 6.53
N LEU A 66 5.83 -3.68 5.61
CA LEU A 66 7.09 -3.09 5.16
C LEU A 66 7.87 -2.47 6.33
N PHE A 67 7.17 -1.77 7.23
CA PHE A 67 7.82 -1.17 8.39
C PHE A 67 8.43 -2.21 9.34
N LYS A 68 7.81 -3.39 9.48
CA LYS A 68 8.39 -4.50 10.27
C LYS A 68 9.63 -5.10 9.62
N LEU A 69 9.70 -5.07 8.28
CA LEU A 69 10.78 -5.66 7.49
C LEU A 69 11.89 -4.65 7.15
N LYS A 70 11.73 -3.36 7.49
CA LYS A 70 12.61 -2.27 7.06
C LYS A 70 14.11 -2.46 7.37
N ASP A 71 14.44 -3.18 8.44
CA ASP A 71 15.83 -3.35 8.89
C ASP A 71 16.57 -4.43 8.08
N VAL A 72 15.83 -5.34 7.44
CA VAL A 72 16.38 -6.41 6.58
C VAL A 72 16.24 -6.09 5.10
N LEU A 73 15.14 -5.42 4.70
CA LEU A 73 14.88 -5.09 3.30
C LEU A 73 15.85 -4.04 2.77
N VAL A 74 16.37 -4.30 1.57
CA VAL A 74 17.08 -3.29 0.79
C VAL A 74 16.06 -2.52 -0.04
N LYS A 75 15.86 -1.24 0.28
CA LYS A 75 14.86 -0.38 -0.37
C LYS A 75 14.89 -0.43 -1.90
N GLN A 76 16.07 -0.39 -2.50
CA GLN A 76 16.20 -0.45 -3.97
C GLN A 76 15.62 -1.75 -4.55
N GLU A 77 15.86 -2.90 -3.91
CA GLU A 77 15.34 -4.20 -4.40
C GLU A 77 13.81 -4.26 -4.28
N LEU A 78 13.27 -3.71 -3.19
CA LEU A 78 11.83 -3.57 -3.01
C LEU A 78 11.21 -2.65 -4.07
N ASP A 79 11.80 -1.47 -4.29
CA ASP A 79 11.30 -0.50 -5.27
C ASP A 79 11.31 -1.09 -6.70
N ASP A 80 12.39 -1.79 -7.07
CA ASP A 80 12.53 -2.46 -8.37
C ASP A 80 11.49 -3.59 -8.52
N TYR A 81 11.29 -4.41 -7.49
CA TYR A 81 10.30 -5.49 -7.48
C TYR A 81 8.87 -4.96 -7.60
N MET A 82 8.51 -3.96 -6.78
CA MET A 82 7.17 -3.36 -6.83
C MET A 82 6.89 -2.73 -8.19
N TYR A 83 7.86 -2.02 -8.78
CA TYR A 83 7.72 -1.49 -10.12
C TYR A 83 7.41 -2.59 -11.14
N GLU A 84 8.16 -3.71 -11.14
CA GLU A 84 7.93 -4.79 -12.08
C GLU A 84 6.55 -5.46 -11.92
N GLU A 85 6.09 -5.65 -10.69
CA GLU A 85 4.80 -6.28 -10.38
C GLU A 85 3.60 -5.35 -10.66
N THR A 86 3.76 -4.03 -10.51
CA THR A 86 2.64 -3.07 -10.62
C THR A 86 2.66 -2.19 -11.88
N LYS A 87 3.71 -2.20 -12.71
CA LYS A 87 3.86 -1.27 -13.87
C LYS A 87 2.75 -1.33 -14.92
N TYR A 88 2.01 -2.43 -15.00
CA TYR A 88 0.90 -2.58 -15.96
C TYR A 88 -0.47 -2.38 -15.33
N MET A 89 -0.54 -2.16 -14.02
CA MET A 89 -1.80 -1.86 -13.35
C MET A 89 -2.29 -0.49 -13.79
N THR A 90 -3.59 -0.38 -14.07
CA THR A 90 -4.18 0.83 -14.63
C THR A 90 -5.04 1.59 -13.63
N THR A 91 -5.38 0.94 -12.51
CA THR A 91 -6.21 1.53 -11.45
C THR A 91 -5.50 1.47 -10.11
N THR A 92 -5.78 2.45 -9.26
CA THR A 92 -5.26 2.51 -7.89
C THR A 92 -5.66 1.26 -7.10
N ILE A 93 -6.87 0.75 -7.33
CA ILE A 93 -7.42 -0.44 -6.67
C ILE A 93 -6.59 -1.68 -6.99
N GLU A 94 -6.31 -1.92 -8.28
CA GLU A 94 -5.47 -3.05 -8.71
C GLU A 94 -4.07 -2.95 -8.11
N THR A 95 -3.48 -1.75 -8.09
CA THR A 95 -2.16 -1.51 -7.50
C THR A 95 -2.13 -1.83 -6.01
N ILE A 96 -3.10 -1.36 -5.21
CA ILE A 96 -3.17 -1.64 -3.76
C ILE A 96 -3.23 -3.14 -3.49
N HIS A 97 -4.08 -3.86 -4.24
CA HIS A 97 -4.22 -5.31 -4.06
C HIS A 97 -2.96 -6.06 -4.45
N MET A 98 -2.36 -5.72 -5.60
CA MET A 98 -1.14 -6.38 -6.05
C MET A 98 0.01 -6.13 -5.09
N GLU A 99 0.22 -4.88 -4.69
CA GLU A 99 1.25 -4.52 -3.70
C GLU A 99 1.10 -5.34 -2.41
N ASN A 100 -0.12 -5.45 -1.88
CA ASN A 100 -0.38 -6.23 -0.67
C ASN A 100 -0.04 -7.73 -0.84
N ILE A 101 -0.38 -8.33 -1.99
CA ILE A 101 -0.03 -9.72 -2.30
C ILE A 101 1.49 -9.88 -2.33
N CYS A 102 2.18 -9.05 -3.10
CA CYS A 102 3.63 -9.07 -3.26
C CYS A 102 4.36 -8.92 -1.91
N ILE A 103 3.91 -8.02 -1.04
CA ILE A 103 4.51 -7.82 0.29
C ILE A 103 4.27 -9.03 1.19
N LYS A 104 3.09 -9.66 1.12
CA LYS A 104 2.78 -10.88 1.89
C LYS A 104 3.65 -12.06 1.44
N GLU A 105 3.83 -12.24 0.14
CA GLU A 105 4.72 -13.27 -0.41
C GLU A 105 6.18 -13.02 -0.01
N LEU A 106 6.66 -11.78 -0.12
CA LEU A 106 8.00 -11.40 0.34
C LEU A 106 8.19 -11.69 1.83
N LYS A 107 7.21 -11.31 2.67
CA LYS A 107 7.25 -11.61 4.11
C LYS A 107 7.34 -13.12 4.35
N GLU A 108 6.51 -13.91 3.67
CA GLU A 108 6.48 -15.37 3.83
C GLU A 108 7.81 -16.01 3.39
N ALA A 109 8.39 -15.55 2.29
CA ALA A 109 9.69 -16.00 1.81
C ALA A 109 10.80 -15.68 2.83
N LEU A 110 10.79 -14.47 3.42
CA LEU A 110 11.74 -14.08 4.46
C LEU A 110 11.57 -14.92 5.74
N GLU A 111 10.33 -15.17 6.18
CA GLU A 111 10.05 -15.97 7.38
C GLU A 111 10.44 -17.44 7.23
N LYS A 112 10.30 -17.99 6.02
CA LYS A 112 10.70 -19.37 5.70
C LYS A 112 12.17 -19.53 5.33
N GLY A 113 12.89 -18.42 5.12
CA GLY A 113 14.24 -18.45 4.58
C GLY A 113 14.28 -19.04 3.17
N ASP A 114 13.30 -18.73 2.32
CA ASP A 114 13.22 -19.25 0.94
C ASP A 114 14.25 -18.53 0.04
N GLU A 115 15.50 -19.00 0.09
CA GLU A 115 16.60 -18.43 -0.67
C GLU A 115 16.35 -18.47 -2.19
N LYS A 116 15.61 -19.49 -2.65
CA LYS A 116 15.29 -19.65 -4.07
C LYS A 116 14.35 -18.54 -4.51
N TRP A 117 13.23 -18.35 -3.79
CA TRP A 117 12.27 -17.29 -4.10
C TRP A 117 12.92 -15.91 -4.03
N LEU A 118 13.73 -15.65 -2.99
CA LEU A 118 14.42 -14.36 -2.84
C LEU A 118 15.43 -14.11 -3.97
N THR A 119 16.11 -15.15 -4.46
CA THR A 119 17.06 -15.01 -5.58
C THR A 119 16.33 -14.80 -6.91
N GLU A 120 15.25 -15.55 -7.17
CA GLU A 120 14.45 -15.44 -8.38
C GLU A 120 13.74 -14.07 -8.49
N ASN A 121 13.33 -13.49 -7.36
CA ASN A 121 12.72 -12.15 -7.29
C ASN A 121 13.75 -11.03 -7.01
N HIS A 122 15.03 -11.28 -7.25
CA HIS A 122 16.11 -10.29 -7.19
C HIS A 122 16.37 -9.63 -5.81
N PHE A 123 15.96 -10.25 -4.71
CA PHE A 123 16.25 -9.85 -3.31
C PHE A 123 17.60 -10.36 -2.78
N VAL A 124 18.66 -10.31 -3.61
CA VAL A 124 19.97 -10.93 -3.31
C VAL A 124 20.71 -10.22 -2.16
N LYS A 125 20.60 -8.89 -2.05
CA LYS A 125 21.22 -8.13 -0.95
C LYS A 125 20.40 -8.28 0.33
N THR A 126 19.07 -8.28 0.22
CA THR A 126 18.16 -8.58 1.33
C THR A 126 18.45 -9.95 1.93
N LEU A 127 18.64 -10.99 1.10
CA LEU A 127 19.02 -12.33 1.55
C LEU A 127 20.33 -12.33 2.37
N LYS A 128 21.31 -11.49 1.98
CA LYS A 128 22.58 -11.33 2.73
C LYS A 128 22.39 -10.64 4.09
N ASN A 129 21.34 -9.87 4.28
CA ASN A 129 21.03 -9.26 5.57
C ASN A 129 20.37 -10.27 6.53
N VAL A 130 19.60 -11.22 6.00
CA VAL A 130 18.91 -12.25 6.79
C VAL A 130 19.86 -13.38 7.23
N THR A 131 20.87 -13.68 6.42
CA THR A 131 21.84 -14.78 6.66
C THR A 131 23.04 -14.39 7.53
N LYS A 132 23.12 -13.15 8.01
CA LYS A 132 24.16 -12.65 8.92
C LYS A 132 23.76 -12.80 10.39
#